data_AF-A0A973XJJ9-F1
#
_entry.id   AF-A0A973XJJ9-F1
#
_cell.length_a   1.000
_cell.length_b   1.000
_cell.length_c   1.000
_cell.angle_alpha   90.00
_cell.angle_beta   90.00
_cell.angle_gamma   90.00
#
_symmetry.space_group_name_H-M   'P 1'
#
loop_
_entity.id
_entity.type
_entity.pdbx_description
1 polymer ?
#
loop_
_entity_poly.entity_id
_entity_poly.type
_entity_poly.pdbx_seq_one_letter_code
_entity_poly.pdbx_strand_id
1 'polypeptide(L)'
;MKTRIYLLPLWLRLWHWSNAVLIVILTVTGASLHFSDTHLTMVSFARAAQIHDIAGMTIVALYVFFLTANAVTGNWWQYIPKPPGIMARSLRVMRYYAFGIMRGERDPHEPTPDSNFNDMQASAYFAIMYLVMPVVMITGLIFLFPLTAPDRLFGLDGLFPVAVVHYMAGAAVVLFAILHVYLGTLGHTATSQYKTMITGWHEGDLPSGRTSSRRAR
;
A
#
# COMPACT_ATOMS: atom_id res chain seq x y z
N MET A 1 30.14 11.52 -0.93
CA MET A 1 29.78 10.93 -2.24
C MET A 1 28.44 10.24 -2.05
N LYS A 2 27.41 10.58 -2.82
CA LYS A 2 26.11 9.90 -2.73
C LYS A 2 26.24 8.49 -3.30
N THR A 3 25.96 7.47 -2.50
CA THR A 3 26.02 6.07 -2.93
C THR A 3 24.65 5.67 -3.47
N ARG A 4 24.65 4.90 -4.57
CA ARG A 4 23.44 4.32 -5.15
C ARG A 4 23.31 2.87 -4.68
N ILE A 5 22.20 2.56 -4.03
CA ILE A 5 21.88 1.20 -3.59
C ILE A 5 20.64 0.74 -4.33
N TYR A 6 20.70 -0.45 -4.93
CA TYR A 6 19.52 -1.04 -5.58
C TYR A 6 18.63 -1.66 -4.51
N LEU A 7 17.43 -1.10 -4.30
CA LEU A 7 16.50 -1.56 -3.28
C LEU A 7 15.25 -2.21 -3.88
N LEU A 8 14.74 -1.69 -5.00
CA LEU A 8 13.43 -2.07 -5.52
C LEU A 8 13.54 -2.80 -6.87
N PRO A 9 13.32 -4.14 -6.91
CA PRO A 9 13.39 -4.92 -8.13
C PRO A 9 12.32 -4.49 -9.14
N LEU A 10 12.60 -4.65 -10.43
CA LEU A 10 11.71 -4.18 -11.52
C LEU A 10 10.27 -4.69 -11.39
N TRP A 11 10.09 -5.98 -11.09
CA TRP A 11 8.76 -6.59 -10.96
C TRP A 11 7.91 -5.89 -9.88
N LEU A 12 8.53 -5.52 -8.76
CA LEU A 12 7.86 -4.85 -7.63
C LEU A 12 7.44 -3.44 -8.04
N ARG A 13 8.27 -2.75 -8.82
CA ARG A 13 7.95 -1.40 -9.33
C ARG A 13 6.79 -1.43 -10.30
N LEU A 14 6.81 -2.37 -11.26
CA LEU A 14 5.70 -2.54 -12.20
C LEU A 14 4.40 -2.87 -11.47
N TRP A 15 4.45 -3.84 -10.55
CA TRP A 15 3.30 -4.18 -9.71
C TRP A 15 2.77 -2.98 -8.93
N HIS A 16 3.64 -2.21 -8.29
CA HIS A 16 3.27 -1.03 -7.52
C HIS A 16 2.54 0.01 -8.37
N TRP A 17 3.09 0.39 -9.54
CA TRP A 17 2.48 1.40 -10.40
C TRP A 17 1.16 0.92 -11.01
N SER A 18 1.06 -0.37 -11.39
CA SER A 18 -0.22 -0.96 -11.81
C SER A 18 -1.26 -0.90 -10.69
N ASN A 19 -0.87 -1.24 -9.47
CA ASN A 19 -1.76 -1.19 -8.31
C ASN A 19 -2.20 0.26 -7.98
N ALA A 20 -1.27 1.21 -8.03
CA ALA A 20 -1.57 2.63 -7.79
C ALA A 20 -2.61 3.18 -8.77
N VAL A 21 -2.47 2.87 -10.07
CA VAL A 21 -3.46 3.27 -11.08
C VAL A 21 -4.83 2.64 -10.82
N LEU A 22 -4.87 1.34 -10.47
CA LEU A 22 -6.13 0.65 -10.18
C LEU A 22 -6.82 1.18 -8.92
N ILE A 23 -6.07 1.47 -7.85
CA ILE A 23 -6.64 2.06 -6.64
C ILE A 23 -7.30 3.41 -6.94
N VAL A 24 -6.69 4.24 -7.79
CA VAL A 24 -7.30 5.51 -8.22
C VAL A 24 -8.60 5.27 -9.00
N ILE A 25 -8.60 4.33 -9.96
CA ILE A 25 -9.79 3.97 -10.74
C ILE A 25 -10.91 3.45 -9.83
N LEU A 26 -10.59 2.53 -8.92
CA LEU A 26 -11.52 1.95 -7.95
C LEU A 26 -12.07 3.01 -6.99
N THR A 27 -11.26 3.99 -6.59
CA THR A 27 -11.70 5.10 -5.74
C THR A 27 -12.71 5.99 -6.46
N VAL A 28 -12.42 6.40 -7.69
CA VAL A 28 -13.31 7.27 -8.49
C VAL A 28 -14.62 6.57 -8.82
N THR A 29 -14.55 5.31 -9.26
CA THR A 29 -15.74 4.52 -9.59
C THR A 29 -16.54 4.16 -8.35
N GLY A 30 -15.90 3.76 -7.24
CA GLY A 30 -16.55 3.47 -5.97
C GLY A 30 -17.26 4.70 -5.38
N ALA A 31 -16.65 5.88 -5.46
CA ALA A 31 -17.30 7.13 -5.08
C ALA A 31 -18.53 7.42 -5.97
N SER A 32 -18.42 7.18 -7.28
CA SER A 32 -19.55 7.37 -8.21
C SER A 32 -20.71 6.41 -7.94
N LEU A 33 -20.42 5.17 -7.50
CA LEU A 33 -21.43 4.19 -7.11
C LEU A 33 -22.08 4.53 -5.76
N HIS A 34 -21.32 5.04 -4.80
CA HIS A 34 -21.81 5.36 -3.46
C HIS A 34 -22.60 6.67 -3.40
N PHE A 35 -22.19 7.69 -4.15
CA PHE A 35 -22.80 9.03 -4.16
C PHE A 35 -23.67 9.28 -5.40
N SER A 36 -24.20 8.22 -6.03
CA SER A 36 -24.84 8.26 -7.36
C SER A 36 -26.05 9.19 -7.48
N ASP A 37 -26.69 9.55 -6.38
CA ASP A 37 -27.86 10.46 -6.32
C ASP A 37 -27.46 11.96 -6.28
N THR A 38 -26.16 12.25 -6.17
CA THR A 38 -25.66 13.64 -6.08
C THR A 38 -25.25 14.16 -7.45
N HIS A 39 -25.34 15.47 -7.69
CA HIS A 39 -24.74 16.13 -8.89
C HIS A 39 -23.21 15.96 -9.04
N LEU A 40 -22.58 15.21 -8.13
CA LEU A 40 -21.15 14.92 -8.06
C LEU A 40 -20.75 13.64 -8.80
N THR A 41 -21.66 12.99 -9.55
CA THR A 41 -21.33 11.78 -10.33
C THR A 41 -20.25 12.09 -11.37
N MET A 42 -19.03 11.59 -11.14
CA MET A 42 -17.89 11.74 -12.06
C MET A 42 -18.05 10.85 -13.29
N VAL A 43 -18.64 9.66 -13.10
CA VAL A 43 -18.92 8.65 -14.14
C VAL A 43 -20.37 8.20 -13.99
N SER A 44 -21.06 7.92 -15.09
CA SER A 44 -22.43 7.38 -15.03
C SER A 44 -22.46 6.02 -14.31
N PHE A 45 -23.50 5.77 -13.51
CA PHE A 45 -23.60 4.59 -12.65
C PHE A 45 -23.26 3.27 -13.36
N ALA A 46 -23.89 2.99 -14.50
CA ALA A 46 -23.66 1.75 -15.24
C ALA A 46 -22.20 1.59 -15.72
N ARG A 47 -21.56 2.67 -16.16
CA ARG A 47 -20.15 2.65 -16.57
C ARG A 47 -19.23 2.54 -15.35
N ALA A 48 -19.56 3.24 -14.27
CA ALA A 48 -18.80 3.16 -13.03
C ALA A 48 -18.79 1.73 -12.49
N ALA A 49 -19.94 1.05 -12.47
CA ALA A 49 -20.06 -0.36 -12.07
C ALA A 49 -19.18 -1.25 -12.94
N GLN A 50 -19.32 -1.17 -14.26
CA GLN A 50 -18.54 -2.00 -15.18
C GLN A 50 -17.01 -1.78 -15.02
N ILE A 51 -16.57 -0.52 -14.92
CA ILE A 51 -15.15 -0.21 -14.74
C ILE A 51 -14.67 -0.67 -13.36
N HIS A 52 -15.50 -0.51 -12.31
CA HIS A 52 -15.18 -0.95 -10.95
C HIS A 52 -14.99 -2.46 -10.89
N ASP A 53 -15.87 -3.24 -11.51
CA ASP A 53 -15.82 -4.71 -11.53
C ASP A 53 -14.56 -5.20 -12.27
N ILE A 54 -14.26 -4.64 -13.43
CA ILE A 54 -13.07 -5.00 -14.22
C ILE A 54 -11.79 -4.63 -13.44
N ALA A 55 -11.75 -3.43 -12.85
CA ALA A 55 -10.61 -2.99 -12.04
C ALA A 55 -10.46 -3.86 -10.77
N GLY A 56 -11.57 -4.24 -10.15
CA GLY A 56 -11.64 -5.13 -8.99
C GLY A 56 -11.09 -6.52 -9.30
N MET A 57 -11.41 -7.07 -10.46
CA MET A 57 -10.82 -8.34 -10.88
C MET A 57 -9.35 -8.23 -11.24
N THR A 58 -8.95 -7.11 -11.85
CA THR A 58 -7.55 -6.87 -12.17
C THR A 58 -6.70 -6.73 -10.90
N ILE A 59 -7.18 -6.03 -9.86
CA ILE A 59 -6.44 -5.87 -8.61
C ILE A 59 -6.32 -7.20 -7.86
N VAL A 60 -7.34 -8.07 -7.91
CA VAL A 60 -7.28 -9.44 -7.36
C VAL A 60 -6.20 -10.26 -8.07
N ALA A 61 -6.16 -10.23 -9.41
CA ALA A 61 -5.12 -10.93 -10.16
C ALA A 61 -3.71 -10.41 -9.84
N LEU A 62 -3.52 -9.09 -9.74
CA LEU A 62 -2.26 -8.49 -9.33
C LEU A 62 -1.88 -8.82 -7.88
N TYR A 63 -2.86 -8.98 -7.00
CA TYR A 63 -2.62 -9.36 -5.62
C TYR A 63 -2.13 -10.81 -5.50
N VAL A 64 -2.74 -11.73 -6.26
CA VAL A 64 -2.25 -13.12 -6.35
C VAL A 64 -0.82 -13.16 -6.91
N PHE A 65 -0.54 -12.36 -7.94
CA PHE A 65 0.83 -12.20 -8.45
C PHE A 65 1.78 -11.68 -7.36
N PHE A 66 1.38 -10.66 -6.59
CA PHE A 66 2.19 -10.12 -5.48
C PHE A 66 2.51 -11.17 -4.43
N LEU A 67 1.51 -11.94 -3.98
CA LEU A 67 1.74 -13.00 -2.99
C LEU A 67 2.71 -14.06 -3.53
N THR A 68 2.49 -14.51 -4.77
CA THR A 68 3.34 -15.51 -5.43
C THR A 68 4.77 -14.99 -5.62
N ALA A 69 4.93 -13.77 -6.12
CA ALA A 69 6.24 -13.17 -6.34
C ALA A 69 7.00 -12.96 -5.02
N ASN A 70 6.33 -12.52 -3.95
CA ASN A 70 6.96 -12.37 -2.63
C ASN A 70 7.39 -13.71 -2.03
N ALA A 71 6.59 -14.76 -2.22
CA ALA A 71 6.93 -16.10 -1.77
C ALA A 71 8.15 -16.66 -2.52
N VAL A 72 8.18 -16.51 -3.85
CA VAL A 72 9.28 -17.02 -4.71
C VAL A 72 10.58 -16.24 -4.50
N THR A 73 10.50 -14.91 -4.34
CA THR A 73 11.70 -14.05 -4.21
C THR A 73 12.23 -13.92 -2.79
N GLY A 74 11.47 -14.37 -1.78
CA GLY A 74 11.80 -14.13 -0.38
C GLY A 74 11.59 -12.67 0.06
N ASN A 75 11.00 -11.80 -0.79
CA ASN A 75 10.80 -10.39 -0.50
C ASN A 75 9.80 -10.13 0.66
N TRP A 76 8.99 -11.14 1.01
CA TRP A 76 8.01 -11.06 2.10
C TRP A 76 8.60 -10.62 3.45
N TRP A 77 9.86 -10.97 3.75
CA TRP A 77 10.56 -10.60 4.99
C TRP A 77 10.66 -9.09 5.23
N GLN A 78 10.56 -8.27 4.18
CA GLN A 78 10.58 -6.80 4.30
C GLN A 78 9.29 -6.27 4.94
N TYR A 79 8.18 -6.99 4.83
CA TYR A 79 6.87 -6.56 5.32
C TYR A 79 6.56 -7.08 6.72
N ILE A 80 7.45 -7.84 7.36
CA ILE A 80 7.18 -8.41 8.67
C ILE A 80 7.65 -7.47 9.77
N PRO A 81 6.72 -6.92 10.59
CA PRO A 81 6.99 -6.40 11.92
C PRO A 81 8.02 -7.21 12.73
N LYS A 82 9.18 -6.62 13.06
CA LYS A 82 10.24 -7.32 13.82
C LYS A 82 10.15 -7.06 15.34
N PRO A 83 9.66 -8.00 16.18
CA PRO A 83 9.74 -7.85 17.63
C PRO A 83 11.18 -8.09 18.14
N PRO A 84 11.54 -7.66 19.37
CA PRO A 84 10.78 -6.84 20.31
C PRO A 84 10.90 -5.34 20.02
N GLY A 85 10.03 -4.52 20.62
CA GLY A 85 10.17 -3.04 20.59
C GLY A 85 9.61 -2.34 19.36
N ILE A 86 8.83 -3.03 18.52
CA ILE A 86 8.25 -2.43 17.32
C ILE A 86 7.38 -1.22 17.64
N MET A 87 6.57 -1.28 18.70
CA MET A 87 5.70 -0.18 19.08
C MET A 87 6.51 1.09 19.41
N ALA A 88 7.58 0.93 20.20
CA ALA A 88 8.46 2.03 20.57
C ALA A 88 9.19 2.62 19.35
N ARG A 89 9.64 1.78 18.40
CA ARG A 89 10.29 2.25 17.16
C ARG A 89 9.29 2.93 16.22
N SER A 90 8.09 2.40 16.04
CA SER A 90 7.02 3.03 15.26
C SER A 90 6.61 4.38 15.85
N LEU A 91 6.47 4.47 17.18
CA LEU A 91 6.20 5.75 17.88
C LEU A 91 7.31 6.78 17.68
N ARG A 92 8.57 6.34 17.68
CA ARG A 92 9.71 7.22 17.39
C ARG A 92 9.63 7.79 15.96
N VAL A 93 9.32 6.95 14.98
CA VAL A 93 9.16 7.36 13.57
C VAL A 93 7.96 8.30 13.42
N MET A 94 6.83 7.99 14.05
CA MET A 94 5.64 8.86 14.02
C MET A 94 5.95 10.25 14.61
N ARG A 95 6.64 10.31 15.76
CA ARG A 95 7.09 11.58 16.36
C ARG A 95 8.05 12.33 15.44
N TYR A 96 8.96 11.63 14.79
CA TYR A 96 9.90 12.23 13.84
C TYR A 96 9.15 12.91 12.68
N TYR A 97 8.21 12.22 12.02
CA TYR A 97 7.41 12.82 10.95
C TYR A 97 6.49 13.94 11.45
N ALA A 98 5.97 13.84 12.67
CA ALA A 98 5.08 14.86 13.24
C ALA A 98 5.81 16.16 13.65
N PHE A 99 7.03 16.06 14.19
CA PHE A 99 7.75 17.21 14.76
C PHE A 99 9.24 17.25 14.43
N GLY A 100 9.90 16.11 14.40
CA GLY A 100 11.36 16.02 14.24
C GLY A 100 11.86 16.57 12.90
N ILE A 101 11.11 16.34 11.81
CA ILE A 101 11.48 16.83 10.47
C ILE A 101 11.54 18.36 10.43
N MET A 102 10.62 19.05 11.09
CA MET A 102 10.61 20.53 11.18
C MET A 102 11.74 21.07 12.05
N ARG A 103 12.26 20.24 12.97
CA ARG A 103 13.40 20.57 13.84
C ARG A 103 14.76 20.22 13.23
N GLY A 104 14.79 19.67 12.02
CA GLY A 104 16.01 19.19 11.38
C GLY A 104 16.65 17.99 12.11
N GLU A 105 15.86 17.22 12.85
CA GLU A 105 16.33 15.96 13.45
C GLU A 105 16.75 14.99 12.33
N ARG A 106 17.68 14.07 12.61
CA ARG A 106 18.08 13.04 11.64
C ARG A 106 17.02 11.95 11.55
N ASP A 107 16.78 11.44 10.34
CA ASP A 107 15.85 10.33 10.14
C ASP A 107 16.28 9.12 11.00
N PRO A 108 15.39 8.58 11.84
CA PRO A 108 15.70 7.43 12.69
C PRO A 108 15.95 6.13 11.92
N HIS A 109 15.71 6.08 10.61
CA HIS A 109 15.92 4.89 9.79
C HIS A 109 16.60 5.20 8.45
N GLU A 110 17.74 4.55 8.20
CA GLU A 110 18.41 4.56 6.89
C GLU A 110 18.05 3.28 6.11
N PRO A 111 17.47 3.38 4.90
CA PRO A 111 17.11 2.21 4.10
C PRO A 111 18.32 1.37 3.69
N THR A 112 18.23 0.06 3.89
CA THR A 112 19.25 -0.92 3.46
C THR A 112 18.58 -2.07 2.70
N PRO A 113 19.29 -2.82 1.84
CA PRO A 113 18.68 -3.94 1.10
C PRO A 113 17.99 -4.98 1.98
N ASP A 114 18.47 -5.17 3.22
CA ASP A 114 17.92 -6.12 4.19
C ASP A 114 16.77 -5.52 5.04
N SER A 115 16.62 -4.20 5.02
CA SER A 115 15.60 -3.46 5.77
C SER A 115 15.25 -2.18 5.01
N ASN A 116 14.41 -2.33 4.00
CA ASN A 116 13.98 -1.23 3.13
C ASN A 116 13.00 -0.26 3.82
N PHE A 117 12.27 -0.75 4.82
CA PHE A 117 11.22 0.00 5.50
C PHE A 117 11.56 0.22 6.97
N ASN A 118 11.19 1.40 7.47
CA ASN A 118 11.15 1.62 8.92
C ASN A 118 10.00 0.82 9.55
N ASP A 119 10.02 0.63 10.87
CA ASP A 119 9.05 -0.23 11.56
C ASP A 119 7.59 0.25 11.43
N MET A 120 7.37 1.57 11.36
CA MET A 120 6.04 2.15 11.15
C MET A 120 5.52 1.78 9.75
N GLN A 121 6.36 1.97 8.73
CA GLN A 121 6.06 1.62 7.35
C GLN A 121 5.84 0.11 7.19
N ALA A 122 6.71 -0.74 7.74
CA ALA A 122 6.55 -2.19 7.69
C ALA A 122 5.23 -2.63 8.32
N SER A 123 4.86 -2.06 9.48
CA SER A 123 3.58 -2.34 10.15
C SER A 123 2.38 -1.89 9.33
N ALA A 124 2.45 -0.67 8.75
CA ALA A 124 1.37 -0.13 7.91
C ALA A 124 1.19 -0.95 6.62
N TYR A 125 2.30 -1.31 5.95
CA TYR A 125 2.27 -2.15 4.76
C TYR A 125 1.77 -3.55 5.07
N PHE A 126 2.15 -4.13 6.22
CA PHE A 126 1.60 -5.40 6.65
C PHE A 126 0.08 -5.34 6.81
N ALA A 127 -0.41 -4.36 7.59
CA ALA A 127 -1.83 -4.20 7.84
C ALA A 127 -2.62 -3.96 6.55
N ILE A 128 -2.15 -3.07 5.68
CA ILE A 128 -2.88 -2.79 4.44
C ILE A 128 -2.85 -3.98 3.49
N MET A 129 -1.68 -4.60 3.27
CA MET A 129 -1.52 -5.65 2.27
C MET A 129 -2.08 -7.00 2.70
N TYR A 130 -1.99 -7.37 3.97
CA TYR A 130 -2.35 -8.70 4.44
C TYR A 130 -3.64 -8.75 5.27
N LEU A 131 -4.19 -7.60 5.67
CA LEU A 131 -5.47 -7.54 6.38
C LEU A 131 -6.53 -6.79 5.56
N VAL A 132 -6.30 -5.52 5.22
CA VAL A 132 -7.33 -4.66 4.60
C VAL A 132 -7.59 -5.03 3.14
N MET A 133 -6.52 -5.22 2.34
CA MET A 133 -6.65 -5.58 0.92
C MET A 133 -7.44 -6.89 0.72
N PRO A 134 -7.14 -8.00 1.44
CA PRO A 134 -7.97 -9.20 1.41
C PRO A 134 -9.44 -8.94 1.71
N VAL A 135 -9.74 -8.14 2.74
CA VAL A 135 -11.13 -7.82 3.13
C VAL A 135 -11.86 -7.08 2.01
N VAL A 136 -11.28 -6.03 1.43
CA VAL A 136 -11.94 -5.28 0.34
C VAL A 136 -12.12 -6.14 -0.91
N MET A 137 -11.15 -7.01 -1.23
CA MET A 137 -11.24 -7.91 -2.38
C MET A 137 -12.29 -9.01 -2.19
N ILE A 138 -12.33 -9.66 -1.02
CA ILE A 138 -13.32 -10.70 -0.72
C ILE A 138 -14.73 -10.12 -0.72
N THR A 139 -14.94 -8.97 -0.10
CA THR A 139 -16.24 -8.31 -0.10
C THR A 139 -16.65 -7.84 -1.50
N GLY A 140 -15.71 -7.35 -2.33
CA GLY A 140 -15.98 -7.01 -3.73
C GLY A 140 -16.32 -8.23 -4.59
N LEU A 141 -15.64 -9.36 -4.36
CA LEU A 141 -15.96 -10.64 -4.99
C LEU A 141 -17.37 -11.14 -4.64
N ILE A 142 -17.81 -10.96 -3.39
CA ILE A 142 -19.18 -11.29 -2.98
C ILE A 142 -20.20 -10.44 -3.74
N PHE A 143 -19.91 -9.14 -3.98
CA PHE A 143 -20.77 -8.30 -4.82
C PHE A 143 -20.83 -8.75 -6.27
N LEU A 144 -19.72 -9.21 -6.84
CA LEU A 144 -19.67 -9.71 -8.21
C LEU A 144 -20.39 -11.06 -8.36
N PHE A 145 -20.36 -11.89 -7.31
CA PHE A 145 -21.01 -13.20 -7.27
C PHE A 145 -22.03 -13.25 -6.12
N PRO A 146 -23.16 -12.52 -6.21
CA PRO A 146 -24.08 -12.32 -5.09
C PRO A 146 -24.73 -13.61 -4.58
N LEU A 147 -24.81 -14.65 -5.42
CA LEU A 147 -25.26 -16.00 -5.05
C LEU A 147 -24.35 -16.69 -4.01
N THR A 148 -23.15 -16.16 -3.78
CA THR A 148 -22.23 -16.63 -2.73
C THR A 148 -22.48 -15.97 -1.37
N ALA A 149 -23.29 -14.92 -1.32
CA ALA A 149 -23.66 -14.27 -0.07
C ALA A 149 -24.73 -15.09 0.69
N PRO A 150 -24.66 -15.18 2.02
CA PRO A 150 -25.75 -15.76 2.82
C PRO A 150 -27.03 -14.95 2.66
N ASP A 151 -28.20 -15.59 2.67
CA ASP A 151 -29.49 -14.87 2.60
C ASP A 151 -29.67 -13.88 3.75
N ARG A 152 -29.13 -14.22 4.93
CA ARG A 152 -29.13 -13.36 6.12
C ARG A 152 -27.80 -13.41 6.86
N LEU A 153 -27.39 -12.27 7.38
CA LEU A 153 -26.22 -12.15 8.25
C LEU A 153 -26.55 -11.20 9.40
N PHE A 154 -26.33 -11.63 10.65
CA PHE A 154 -26.68 -10.87 11.87
C PHE A 154 -28.16 -10.41 11.93
N GLY A 155 -29.07 -11.16 11.30
CA GLY A 155 -30.49 -10.81 11.23
C GLY A 155 -30.86 -9.75 10.19
N LEU A 156 -29.89 -9.27 9.41
CA LEU A 156 -30.07 -8.35 8.28
C LEU A 156 -30.03 -9.12 6.95
N ASP A 157 -30.39 -8.45 5.86
CA ASP A 157 -30.06 -8.89 4.50
C ASP A 157 -28.54 -9.12 4.40
N GLY A 158 -28.12 -10.28 3.91
CA GLY A 158 -26.72 -10.68 3.96
C GLY A 158 -25.77 -9.76 3.19
N LEU A 159 -26.25 -9.01 2.19
CA LEU A 159 -25.42 -8.07 1.44
C LEU A 159 -25.18 -6.75 2.19
N PHE A 160 -26.05 -6.37 3.13
CA PHE A 160 -25.90 -5.10 3.83
C PHE A 160 -24.62 -5.04 4.69
N PRO A 161 -24.32 -6.01 5.57
CA PRO A 161 -23.05 -6.02 6.30
C PRO A 161 -21.84 -6.08 5.37
N VAL A 162 -21.94 -6.80 4.25
CA VAL A 162 -20.88 -6.86 3.23
C VAL A 162 -20.63 -5.48 2.62
N ALA A 163 -21.69 -4.71 2.34
CA ALA A 163 -21.60 -3.34 1.83
C ALA A 163 -20.87 -2.41 2.80
N VAL A 164 -21.25 -2.48 4.08
CA VAL A 164 -20.62 -1.68 5.13
C VAL A 164 -19.13 -2.02 5.24
N VAL A 165 -18.78 -3.30 5.30
CA VAL A 165 -17.37 -3.73 5.39
C VAL A 165 -16.58 -3.33 4.16
N HIS A 166 -17.13 -3.51 2.95
CA HIS A 166 -16.48 -3.12 1.69
C HIS A 166 -16.18 -1.62 1.67
N TYR A 167 -17.16 -0.80 2.02
CA TYR A 167 -17.01 0.65 2.09
C TYR A 167 -15.95 1.07 3.11
N MET A 168 -15.98 0.52 4.33
CA MET A 168 -15.02 0.86 5.39
C MET A 168 -13.60 0.42 5.02
N ALA A 169 -13.42 -0.76 4.43
CA ALA A 169 -12.14 -1.23 3.96
C ALA A 169 -11.63 -0.38 2.78
N GLY A 170 -12.49 -0.03 1.84
CA GLY A 170 -12.18 0.89 0.74
C GLY A 170 -11.76 2.28 1.25
N ALA A 171 -12.49 2.85 2.22
CA ALA A 171 -12.14 4.11 2.85
C ALA A 171 -10.78 4.05 3.56
N ALA A 172 -10.46 2.95 4.23
CA ALA A 172 -9.15 2.73 4.83
C ALA A 172 -8.02 2.68 3.78
N VAL A 173 -8.24 2.03 2.64
CA VAL A 173 -7.29 2.01 1.51
C VAL A 173 -7.08 3.42 0.94
N VAL A 174 -8.15 4.19 0.76
CA VAL A 174 -8.06 5.59 0.28
C VAL A 174 -7.29 6.46 1.25
N LEU A 175 -7.60 6.38 2.56
CA LEU A 175 -6.87 7.12 3.59
C LEU A 175 -5.38 6.74 3.58
N PHE A 176 -5.07 5.45 3.52
CA PHE A 176 -3.70 4.98 3.40
C PHE A 176 -3.01 5.53 2.15
N ALA A 177 -3.68 5.52 0.98
CA ALA A 177 -3.11 6.05 -0.26
C ALA A 177 -2.77 7.54 -0.16
N ILE A 178 -3.66 8.35 0.43
CA ILE A 178 -3.43 9.79 0.67
C ILE A 178 -2.22 9.99 1.59
N LEU A 179 -2.19 9.29 2.72
CA LEU A 179 -1.07 9.39 3.68
C LEU A 179 0.24 8.88 3.06
N HIS A 180 0.19 7.81 2.27
CA HIS A 180 1.34 7.23 1.61
C HIS A 180 1.99 8.21 0.61
N VAL A 181 1.17 8.85 -0.23
CA VAL A 181 1.65 9.90 -1.16
C VAL A 181 2.22 11.09 -0.37
N TYR A 182 1.52 11.55 0.68
CA TYR A 182 2.04 12.64 1.51
C TYR A 182 3.40 12.29 2.14
N LEU A 183 3.52 11.14 2.82
CA LEU A 183 4.77 10.70 3.44
C LEU A 183 5.89 10.47 2.41
N GLY A 184 5.55 10.08 1.17
CA GLY A 184 6.50 9.97 0.07
C GLY A 184 7.18 11.30 -0.29
N THR A 185 6.56 12.44 0.05
CA THR A 185 7.15 13.77 -0.14
C THR A 185 8.12 14.18 0.97
N LEU A 186 8.19 13.43 2.08
CA LEU A 186 9.00 13.77 3.25
C LEU A 186 10.43 13.16 3.21
N GLY A 187 10.91 12.77 2.03
CA GLY A 187 12.31 12.35 1.85
C GLY A 187 13.29 13.53 1.83
N HIS A 188 14.57 13.27 1.52
CA HIS A 188 15.60 14.32 1.39
C HIS A 188 15.20 15.44 0.43
N THR A 189 14.45 15.07 -0.61
CA THR A 189 13.70 15.99 -1.46
C THR A 189 12.30 15.41 -1.66
N ALA A 190 11.33 16.28 -2.00
CA ALA A 190 9.96 15.87 -2.27
C ALA A 190 9.82 14.79 -3.35
N THR A 191 10.81 14.63 -4.23
CA THR A 191 10.81 13.66 -5.34
C THR A 191 11.72 12.46 -5.12
N SER A 192 12.54 12.45 -4.07
CA SER A 192 13.58 11.44 -3.85
C SER A 192 13.02 10.00 -3.74
N GLN A 193 11.95 9.82 -2.96
CA GLN A 193 11.30 8.52 -2.79
C GLN A 193 10.61 8.06 -4.07
N TYR A 194 9.94 8.97 -4.77
CA TYR A 194 9.31 8.69 -6.07
C TYR A 194 10.35 8.29 -7.13
N LYS A 195 11.50 8.96 -7.17
CA LYS A 195 12.61 8.59 -8.06
C LYS A 195 13.13 7.20 -7.74
N THR A 196 13.21 6.83 -6.46
CA THR A 196 13.56 5.45 -6.04
C THR A 196 12.51 4.45 -6.55
N MET A 197 11.23 4.78 -6.45
CA MET A 197 10.12 3.94 -6.95
C MET A 197 10.09 3.80 -8.48
N ILE A 198 10.58 4.81 -9.22
CA ILE A 198 10.68 4.76 -10.68
C ILE A 198 11.93 4.00 -11.12
N THR A 199 13.09 4.25 -10.50
CA THR A 199 14.38 3.75 -10.99
C THR A 199 14.84 2.45 -10.32
N GLY A 200 14.37 2.19 -9.10
CA GLY A 200 14.83 1.12 -8.22
C GLY A 200 16.05 1.45 -7.37
N TRP A 201 16.67 2.61 -7.61
CA TRP A 201 17.91 3.04 -6.97
C TRP A 201 17.65 4.11 -5.92
N HIS A 202 18.08 3.82 -4.69
CA HIS A 202 18.09 4.78 -3.61
C HIS A 202 19.42 5.55 -3.61
N GLU A 203 19.34 6.88 -3.53
CA GLU A 203 20.50 7.77 -3.44
C GLU A 203 20.61 8.30 -2.00
N GLY A 204 21.58 7.80 -1.24
CA GLY A 204 21.79 8.16 0.17
C GLY A 204 23.26 8.27 0.54
N ASP A 205 23.53 8.78 1.73
CA ASP A 205 24.86 8.77 2.33
C ASP A 205 25.14 7.38 2.95
N LEU A 206 26.39 6.89 2.90
CA LEU A 206 26.76 5.58 3.47
C LEU A 206 26.43 5.55 4.97
N PRO A 207 25.85 4.45 5.50
CA PRO A 207 25.94 4.19 6.93
C PRO A 207 27.42 4.08 7.28
N SER A 208 27.91 4.98 8.12
CA SER A 208 29.31 4.99 8.56
C SER A 208 29.60 3.66 9.28
N GLY A 209 30.23 2.70 8.59
CA GLY A 209 30.81 1.53 9.27
C GLY A 209 30.78 0.15 8.60
N ARG A 210 30.42 -0.03 7.33
CA ARG A 210 30.67 -1.33 6.66
C ARG A 210 31.24 -1.17 5.26
N THR A 211 32.55 -1.37 5.16
CA THR A 211 33.25 -1.70 3.91
C THR A 211 32.60 -2.96 3.32
N SER A 212 31.93 -2.81 2.19
CA SER A 212 31.31 -3.91 1.44
C SER A 212 32.39 -4.76 0.74
N SER A 213 33.13 -5.55 1.51
CA SER A 213 33.86 -6.67 0.94
C SER A 213 32.93 -7.87 0.80
N ARG A 214 32.10 -7.88 -0.24
CA ARG A 214 31.59 -9.15 -0.79
C ARG A 214 31.27 -8.99 -2.28
N ARG A 215 32.20 -9.52 -3.07
CA ARG A 215 32.17 -9.66 -4.51
C ARG A 215 30.89 -10.39 -4.94
N ALA A 216 30.33 -9.91 -6.05
CA ALA A 216 29.41 -10.64 -6.88
C ALA A 216 29.97 -12.03 -7.23
N ARG A 217 29.13 -13.05 -7.02
CA ARG A 217 29.06 -14.29 -7.79
C ARG A 217 27.60 -14.66 -7.93
#